data_AF-A0A6A7ZKI4-F1
#
_entry.id   AF-A0A6A7ZKI4-F1
#
_cell.length_a   1.000
_cell.length_b   1.000
_cell.length_c   1.000
_cell.angle_alpha   90.00
_cell.angle_beta   90.00
_cell.angle_gamma   90.00
#
_symmetry.space_group_name_H-M   'P 1'
#
loop_
_entity.id
_entity.type
_entity.pdbx_description
1 polymer ?
#
loop_
_entity_poly.entity_id
_entity_poly.type
_entity_poly.pdbx_seq_one_letter_code
_entity_poly.pdbx_strand_id
1 'polypeptide(L)'
;YASRENIPQAKAWGMRDMAFHKKSGRLRIKDMVRSRWVYRKLRNFRAGIEAGISGLKRTYGLAHCTWRGLHHFETYVSSSVVAYNLALFARLGPT
;
A
#
# COMPACT_ATOMS: atom_id res chain seq x y z
N TYR A 1 9.92 13.17 2.39
CA TYR A 1 8.88 12.15 2.64
C TYR A 1 8.25 12.27 4.03
N ALA A 2 8.97 11.99 5.12
CA ALA A 2 8.45 12.14 6.49
C ALA A 2 8.90 13.49 7.09
N SER A 3 8.12 14.55 6.84
CA SER A 3 8.34 15.89 7.37
C SER A 3 7.17 16.31 8.28
N ARG A 4 7.41 17.33 9.12
CA ARG A 4 6.35 17.92 9.97
C ARG A 4 5.33 18.70 9.15
N GLU A 5 5.74 19.30 8.04
CA GLU A 5 4.89 20.09 7.14
C GLU A 5 3.88 19.23 6.37
N ASN A 6 4.21 17.96 6.11
CA ASN A 6 3.31 17.06 5.42
C ASN A 6 2.08 16.69 6.26
N ILE A 7 2.17 16.78 7.60
CA ILE A 7 1.03 16.51 8.49
C ILE A 7 -0.09 17.55 8.33
N PRO A 8 0.15 18.87 8.48
CA PRO A 8 -0.90 19.86 8.28
C PRO A 8 -1.41 19.87 6.83
N GLN A 9 -0.56 19.64 5.83
CA GLN A 9 -1.00 19.51 4.44
C GLN A 9 -1.97 18.34 4.25
N ALA A 10 -1.63 17.16 4.80
CA ALA A 10 -2.52 16.00 4.74
C ALA A 10 -3.87 16.25 5.43
N LYS A 11 -3.85 16.96 6.57
CA LYS A 11 -5.08 17.34 7.27
C LYS A 11 -5.91 18.34 6.47
N ALA A 12 -5.27 19.29 5.78
CA ALA A 12 -5.94 20.22 4.87
C ALA A 12 -6.62 19.49 3.70
N TRP A 13 -6.07 18.36 3.26
CA TRP A 13 -6.71 17.48 2.26
C TRP A 13 -7.78 16.54 2.82
N GLY A 14 -8.16 16.70 4.09
CA GLY A 14 -9.21 15.91 4.73
C GLY A 14 -8.75 14.57 5.33
N MET A 15 -7.44 14.29 5.38
CA MET A 15 -6.95 13.09 6.06
C MET A 15 -7.08 13.22 7.58
N ARG A 16 -7.82 12.30 8.20
CA ARG A 16 -8.03 12.26 9.65
C ARG A 16 -6.81 11.78 10.43
N ASP A 17 -6.16 10.72 9.94
CA ASP A 17 -4.96 10.12 10.55
C ASP A 17 -3.96 9.76 9.45
N MET A 18 -2.69 10.12 9.64
CA MET A 18 -1.59 9.77 8.73
C MET A 18 -0.40 9.27 9.56
N ALA A 19 0.26 8.20 9.12
CA ALA A 19 1.43 7.68 9.82
C ALA A 19 2.62 7.54 8.88
N PHE A 20 3.76 8.14 9.25
CA PHE A 20 5.04 7.85 8.62
C PHE A 20 5.70 6.63 9.28
N HIS A 21 6.26 5.74 8.47
CA HIS A 21 7.05 4.60 8.98
C HIS A 21 8.37 5.07 9.63
N LYS A 22 9.03 6.06 9.01
CA LYS A 22 10.26 6.67 9.53
C LYS A 22 9.90 7.78 10.52
N LYS A 23 10.32 7.61 11.76
CA LYS A 23 10.27 8.66 12.78
C LYS A 23 11.42 9.63 12.53
N SER A 24 11.22 10.64 11.68
CA SER A 24 12.14 11.79 11.67
C SER A 24 12.17 12.36 13.10
N GLY A 25 13.35 12.61 13.67
CA GLY A 25 13.61 12.68 15.13
C GLY A 25 12.74 13.62 15.98
N ARG A 26 11.91 14.48 15.38
CA ARG A 26 10.96 15.39 16.05
C ARG A 26 9.48 15.06 15.83
N LEU A 27 9.15 13.97 15.12
CA LEU A 27 7.77 13.55 14.82
C LEU A 27 7.28 12.55 15.86
N ARG A 28 6.38 12.99 16.74
CA ARG A 28 5.77 12.10 17.74
C ARG A 28 4.53 11.44 17.17
N ILE A 29 4.23 10.22 17.62
CA ILE A 29 3.05 9.46 17.17
C ILE A 29 1.76 10.26 17.38
N LYS A 30 1.67 11.01 18.49
CA LYS A 30 0.53 11.87 18.81
C LYS A 30 0.31 13.02 17.82
N ASP A 31 1.35 13.44 17.10
CA ASP A 31 1.25 14.52 16.10
C ASP A 31 0.68 13.97 14.78
N MET A 32 0.89 12.66 14.53
CA MET A 32 0.54 11.93 13.31
C MET A 32 -0.87 11.33 13.36
N VAL A 33 -1.21 10.69 14.49
CA VAL A 33 -2.45 9.91 14.62
C VAL A 33 -3.05 10.05 16.02
N ARG A 34 -4.35 9.79 16.12
CA ARG A 34 -5.12 9.89 17.38
C ARG A 34 -4.70 8.90 18.45
N SER A 35 -4.13 7.74 18.10
CA SER A 35 -3.73 6.72 19.08
C SER A 35 -2.61 5.80 18.58
N ARG A 36 -1.88 5.19 19.52
CA ARG A 36 -0.87 4.16 19.20
C ARG A 36 -1.48 2.95 18.48
N TRP A 37 -2.73 2.62 18.75
CA TRP A 37 -3.42 1.54 18.03
C TRP A 37 -3.64 1.89 16.56
N VAL A 38 -4.09 3.13 16.26
CA VAL A 38 -4.25 3.61 14.88
C VAL A 38 -2.90 3.66 14.16
N TYR A 39 -1.84 4.11 14.85
CA TYR A 39 -0.48 4.08 14.32
C TYR A 39 -0.07 2.67 13.88
N ARG A 40 -0.29 1.67 14.75
CA ARG A 40 0.04 0.27 14.45
C ARG A 40 -0.80 -0.27 13.29
N LYS A 41 -2.09 0.05 13.24
CA LYS A 41 -2.98 -0.35 12.14
C LYS A 41 -2.51 0.23 10.80
N LEU A 42 -2.22 1.53 10.73
CA LEU A 42 -1.74 2.19 9.51
C LEU A 42 -0.36 1.67 9.08
N ARG A 43 0.53 1.41 10.03
CA ARG A 43 1.85 0.80 9.74
C ARG A 43 1.70 -0.59 9.13
N ASN A 44 0.87 -1.44 9.74
CA ASN A 44 0.62 -2.80 9.26
C ASN A 44 -0.09 -2.79 7.90
N PHE A 45 -1.04 -1.87 7.69
CA PHE A 45 -1.71 -1.68 6.41
C PHE A 45 -0.71 -1.34 5.29
N ARG A 46 0.20 -0.38 5.53
CA ARG A 46 1.27 -0.04 4.58
C ARG A 46 2.16 -1.25 4.26
N ALA A 47 2.58 -1.99 5.28
CA ALA A 47 3.38 -3.19 5.11
C ALA A 47 2.63 -4.28 4.32
N GLY A 48 1.31 -4.42 4.53
CA GLY A 48 0.45 -5.33 3.76
C GLY A 48 0.37 -4.95 2.28
N ILE A 49 0.24 -3.65 1.96
CA ILE A 49 0.29 -3.16 0.58
C ILE A 49 1.65 -3.47 -0.06
N GLU A 50 2.76 -3.19 0.65
CA GLU A 50 4.12 -3.49 0.16
C GLU A 50 4.31 -4.99 -0.10
N ALA A 51 3.78 -5.85 0.78
CA ALA A 51 3.80 -7.29 0.59
C ALA A 51 2.97 -7.73 -0.63
N GLY A 52 1.79 -7.16 -0.84
CA GLY A 52 0.94 -7.43 -2.01
C GLY A 52 1.61 -7.04 -3.32
N ILE A 53 2.18 -5.83 -3.40
CA ILE A 53 2.95 -5.36 -4.57
C ILE A 53 4.14 -6.29 -4.84
N SER A 54 4.84 -6.69 -3.78
CA SER A 54 5.99 -7.60 -3.88
C SER A 54 5.59 -8.97 -4.44
N GLY A 55 4.46 -9.52 -3.98
CA GLY A 55 3.86 -10.74 -4.52
C GLY A 55 3.51 -10.59 -6.00
N LEU A 56 2.73 -9.56 -6.35
CA LEU A 56 2.36 -9.27 -7.74
C LEU A 56 3.57 -9.22 -8.67
N LYS A 57 4.64 -8.54 -8.27
CA LYS A 57 5.86 -8.42 -9.07
C LYS A 57 6.59 -9.74 -9.24
N ARG A 58 6.79 -10.50 -8.17
CA ARG A 58 7.64 -11.69 -8.20
C ARG A 58 6.94 -12.94 -8.74
N THR A 59 5.66 -13.11 -8.46
CA THR A 59 4.95 -14.36 -8.77
C THR A 59 3.91 -14.21 -9.87
N TYR A 60 3.46 -12.99 -10.18
CA TYR A 60 2.39 -12.75 -11.17
C TYR A 60 2.85 -11.89 -12.36
N GLY A 61 4.16 -11.77 -12.58
CA GLY A 61 4.74 -11.13 -13.77
C GLY A 61 4.73 -9.60 -13.78
N LEU A 62 4.17 -8.94 -12.76
CA LEU A 62 4.02 -7.48 -12.75
C LEU A 62 5.35 -6.71 -12.58
N ALA A 63 6.49 -7.40 -12.51
CA ALA A 63 7.80 -6.76 -12.49
C ALA A 63 8.18 -6.16 -13.84
N HIS A 64 7.83 -6.81 -14.96
CA HIS A 64 8.17 -6.34 -16.31
C HIS A 64 7.15 -6.87 -17.33
N CYS A 65 6.46 -5.95 -18.00
CA CYS A 65 5.52 -6.31 -19.06
C CYS A 65 6.28 -6.63 -20.35
N THR A 66 6.07 -7.81 -20.91
CA THR A 66 6.67 -8.23 -22.19
C THR A 66 5.76 -7.96 -23.38
N TRP A 67 4.54 -7.48 -23.15
CA TRP A 67 3.55 -7.24 -24.20
C TRP A 67 3.70 -5.82 -24.75
N ARG A 68 3.67 -5.70 -26.08
CA ARG A 68 3.87 -4.41 -26.77
C ARG A 68 2.54 -3.72 -27.03
N GLY A 69 2.50 -2.40 -26.87
CA GLY A 69 1.31 -1.58 -27.08
C GLY A 69 0.48 -1.35 -25.82
N LEU A 70 -0.16 -0.17 -25.71
CA LEU A 70 -0.85 0.26 -24.49
C LEU A 70 -1.99 -0.68 -24.10
N HIS A 71 -2.84 -1.06 -25.05
CA HIS A 71 -3.96 -1.98 -24.79
C HIS A 71 -3.49 -3.33 -24.24
N HIS A 72 -2.39 -3.86 -24.79
CA HIS A 72 -1.81 -5.10 -24.33
C HIS A 72 -1.16 -4.94 -22.95
N PHE A 73 -0.52 -3.80 -22.67
CA PHE A 73 -0.02 -3.48 -21.32
C PHE A 73 -1.15 -3.43 -20.28
N GLU A 74 -2.27 -2.75 -20.58
CA GLU A 74 -3.43 -2.69 -19.68
C GLU A 74 -4.02 -4.08 -19.42
N THR A 75 -4.14 -4.89 -20.48
CA THR A 75 -4.61 -6.27 -20.38
C THR A 75 -3.65 -7.14 -19.54
N TYR A 76 -2.34 -6.98 -19.74
CA TYR A 76 -1.32 -7.68 -18.97
C TYR A 76 -1.44 -7.37 -17.47
N VAL A 77 -1.48 -6.08 -17.12
CA VAL A 77 -1.61 -5.62 -15.73
C VAL A 77 -2.90 -6.16 -15.11
N SER A 78 -4.02 -6.04 -15.83
CA SER A 78 -5.32 -6.53 -15.37
C SER A 78 -5.30 -8.04 -15.12
N SER A 79 -4.70 -8.81 -16.04
CA SER A 79 -4.57 -10.27 -15.92
C SER A 79 -3.75 -10.68 -14.69
N SER A 80 -2.62 -10.00 -14.44
CA SER A 80 -1.80 -10.21 -13.24
C SER A 80 -2.57 -9.93 -11.95
N VAL A 81 -3.33 -8.83 -11.90
CA VAL A 81 -4.13 -8.45 -10.73
C VAL A 81 -5.26 -9.46 -10.49
N VAL A 82 -5.97 -9.87 -11.54
CA VAL A 82 -7.03 -10.89 -11.45
C VAL A 82 -6.47 -12.23 -10.95
N ALA A 83 -5.35 -12.70 -11.52
CA ALA A 83 -4.71 -13.94 -11.10
C ALA A 83 -4.26 -13.92 -9.62
N TYR A 84 -3.71 -12.80 -9.16
CA TYR A 84 -3.35 -12.62 -7.75
C TYR A 84 -4.57 -12.69 -6.82
N ASN A 85 -5.62 -11.93 -7.14
CA ASN A 85 -6.83 -11.91 -6.32
C ASN A 85 -7.54 -13.27 -6.32
N LEU A 86 -7.59 -13.97 -7.45
CA LEU A 86 -8.15 -15.31 -7.54
C LEU A 86 -7.41 -16.29 -6.62
N ALA A 87 -6.07 -16.28 -6.66
CA ALA A 87 -5.26 -17.10 -5.78
C ALA A 87 -5.45 -16.75 -4.30
N LEU A 88 -5.66 -15.46 -3.98
CA LEU A 88 -5.95 -15.00 -2.63
C LEU A 88 -7.31 -15.53 -2.15
N PHE A 89 -8.36 -15.41 -2.96
CA PHE A 89 -9.68 -15.94 -2.64
C PHE A 89 -9.68 -17.46 -2.46
N ALA A 90 -8.98 -18.19 -3.34
CA ALA A 90 -8.88 -19.66 -3.23
C ALA A 90 -8.18 -20.13 -1.94
N ARG A 91 -7.24 -19.33 -1.40
CA ARG A 91 -6.55 -19.63 -0.14
C ARG A 91 -7.38 -19.29 1.10
N LEU A 92 -8.27 -18.30 0.99
CA LEU A 92 -9.20 -17.90 2.05
C LEU A 92 -10.43 -18.83 2.09
N GLY A 93 -10.23 -20.13 1.92
CA GLY A 93 -11.31 -21.14 1.83
C GLY A 93 -12.39 -20.95 2.90
N PRO A 94 -13.63 -21.39 2.63
CA PRO A 94 -14.78 -21.05 3.47
C PRO A 94 -14.51 -21.48 4.92
N THR A 95 -14.52 -20.49 5.82
CA THR A 95 -14.57 -20.68 7.26
C THR A 95 -15.88 -21.31 7.68
#